data_AF-A0A7W1HD63-F1
#
_entry.id   AF-A0A7W1HD63-F1
#
_cell.length_a   1.000
_cell.length_b   1.000
_cell.length_c   1.000
_cell.angle_alpha   90.00
_cell.angle_beta   90.00
_cell.angle_gamma   90.00
#
_symmetry.space_group_name_H-M   'P 1'
#
loop_
_entity.id
_entity.type
_entity.pdbx_description
1 polymer ?
#
loop_
_entity_poly.entity_id
_entity_poly.type
_entity_poly.pdbx_seq_one_letter_code
_entity_poly.pdbx_strand_id
1 'polypeptide(L)' 'MERINKLLAGVLKLLRVFVKVEYLALDGHFGHHQAVLTAMENDLHLISKMRRDAALFEKYDGGYGGRGARKEVWKTIKV' A
#
# COMPACT_ATOMS: atom_id res chain seq x y z
N MET A 1 -7.73 -8.64 -5.92
CA MET A 1 -7.62 -7.17 -5.94
C MET A 1 -7.90 -6.53 -7.31
N GLU A 2 -7.58 -7.18 -8.43
CA GLU A 2 -7.77 -6.58 -9.78
C GLU A 2 -9.19 -6.06 -10.04
N ARG A 3 -10.22 -6.76 -9.57
CA ARG A 3 -11.62 -6.30 -9.69
C ARG A 3 -11.91 -5.02 -8.91
N ILE A 4 -11.35 -4.87 -7.71
CA ILE A 4 -11.51 -3.66 -6.88
C ILE A 4 -10.81 -2.49 -7.54
N ASN A 5 -9.60 -2.69 -8.09
CA ASN A 5 -8.87 -1.64 -8.80
C ASN A 5 -9.66 -1.17 -10.04
N LYS A 6 -10.23 -2.09 -10.83
CA LYS A 6 -11.10 -1.73 -11.98
C LYS A 6 -12.32 -0.90 -11.57
N LEU A 7 -12.98 -1.28 -10.46
CA LEU A 7 -14.13 -0.53 -9.94
C LEU A 7 -13.71 0.86 -9.43
N LEU A 8 -12.59 0.93 -8.70
CA LEU A 8 -12.03 2.18 -8.20
C LEU A 8 -11.69 3.13 -9.36
N ALA A 9 -10.96 2.67 -10.37
CA ALA A 9 -10.62 3.45 -11.55
C ALA A 9 -11.86 3.96 -12.30
N GLY A 10 -12.90 3.11 -12.41
CA GLY A 10 -14.18 3.49 -13.00
C GLY A 10 -14.87 4.63 -12.24
N VAL A 11 -14.96 4.52 -10.91
CA VAL A 11 -15.57 5.55 -10.06
C VAL A 11 -14.74 6.84 -10.08
N LEU A 12 -13.42 6.74 -9.99
CA LEU A 12 -12.53 7.91 -10.06
C LEU A 12 -12.66 8.64 -11.40
N LYS A 13 -12.82 7.90 -12.52
CA LYS A 13 -13.03 8.52 -13.83
C LYS A 13 -14.32 9.34 -13.87
N LEU A 14 -15.39 8.86 -13.24
CA LEU A 14 -16.67 9.59 -13.15
C LEU A 14 -16.53 10.81 -12.24
N LEU A 15 -15.87 10.67 -11.09
CA LEU A 15 -15.72 11.74 -10.12
C LEU A 15 -14.75 12.83 -10.57
N ARG A 16 -13.69 12.50 -11.31
CA ARG A 16 -12.67 13.46 -11.79
C ARG A 16 -13.23 14.60 -12.63
N VAL A 17 -14.42 14.42 -13.24
CA VAL A 17 -15.12 15.49 -13.97
C VAL A 17 -15.68 16.55 -13.03
N PHE A 18 -15.99 16.19 -11.78
CA PHE A 18 -16.70 17.03 -10.82
C PHE A 18 -15.82 17.47 -9.65
N VAL A 19 -14.88 16.62 -9.23
CA VAL A 19 -14.06 16.84 -8.04
C VAL A 19 -12.69 16.18 -8.18
N LYS A 20 -11.65 16.84 -7.66
CA LYS A 20 -10.34 16.24 -7.50
C LYS A 20 -10.35 15.35 -6.25
N VAL A 21 -10.20 14.05 -6.44
CA VAL A 21 -10.06 13.10 -5.35
C VAL A 21 -8.57 12.88 -5.09
N GLU A 22 -8.10 13.19 -3.89
CA GLU A 22 -6.69 13.04 -3.49
C GLU A 22 -6.47 11.89 -2.49
N TYR A 23 -7.47 11.54 -1.69
CA TYR A 23 -7.33 10.58 -0.60
C TYR A 23 -8.23 9.36 -0.80
N LEU A 24 -7.66 8.18 -0.58
CA LEU A 24 -8.36 6.90 -0.50
C LEU A 24 -8.37 6.44 0.95
N ALA A 25 -9.54 6.46 1.59
CA ALA A 25 -9.71 5.94 2.95
C ALA A 25 -10.21 4.50 2.89
N LEU A 26 -9.49 3.55 3.51
CA LEU A 26 -9.85 2.13 3.55
C LEU A 26 -9.83 1.59 4.98
N ASP A 27 -10.73 0.65 5.30
CA ASP A 27 -10.73 -0.04 6.60
C ASP A 27 -9.58 -1.07 6.71
N GLY A 28 -9.28 -1.52 7.94
CA GLY A 28 -8.19 -2.45 8.22
C GLY A 28 -8.23 -3.80 7.50
N HIS A 29 -9.35 -4.22 6.91
CA HIS A 29 -9.41 -5.36 6.01
C HIS A 29 -8.50 -5.17 4.78
N PHE A 30 -8.45 -3.94 4.26
CA PHE A 30 -7.64 -3.56 3.11
C PHE A 30 -6.27 -3.01 3.49
N GLY A 31 -5.88 -3.09 4.77
CA GLY A 31 -4.57 -2.62 5.24
C GLY A 31 -3.40 -3.54 4.84
N HIS A 32 -3.35 -4.05 3.60
CA HIS A 32 -2.28 -4.90 3.08
C HIS A 32 -1.54 -4.25 1.90
N HIS A 33 -0.38 -4.78 1.51
CA HIS A 33 0.51 -4.13 0.51
C HIS A 33 -0.17 -3.76 -0.82
N GLN A 34 -1.12 -4.58 -1.30
CA GLN A 34 -1.78 -4.30 -2.58
C GLN A 34 -2.64 -3.04 -2.55
N ALA A 35 -3.19 -2.66 -1.39
CA ALA A 35 -3.94 -1.41 -1.28
C ALA A 35 -3.04 -0.17 -1.43
N VAL A 36 -1.79 -0.26 -0.94
CA VAL A 36 -0.77 0.78 -1.14
C VAL A 36 -0.44 0.91 -2.61
N LEU A 37 -0.18 -0.20 -3.29
CA LEU A 37 0.11 -0.21 -4.72
C LEU A 37 -1.07 0.35 -5.53
N THR A 38 -2.30 -0.05 -5.22
CA THR A 38 -3.51 0.47 -5.88
C THR A 38 -3.67 1.97 -5.69
N ALA A 39 -3.38 2.51 -4.50
CA ALA A 39 -3.42 3.95 -4.26
C ALA A 39 -2.37 4.69 -5.10
N MET A 40 -1.13 4.18 -5.13
CA MET A 40 -0.04 4.77 -5.94
C MET A 40 -0.32 4.72 -7.44
N GLU A 41 -0.83 3.60 -7.96
CA GLU A 41 -1.20 3.44 -9.38
C GLU A 41 -2.27 4.45 -9.83
N ASN A 42 -3.15 4.87 -8.92
CA ASN A 42 -4.23 5.80 -9.21
C ASN A 42 -3.92 7.26 -8.83
N ASP A 43 -2.67 7.55 -8.43
CA ASP A 43 -2.22 8.87 -7.96
C ASP A 43 -3.04 9.36 -6.74
N LEU A 44 -3.22 8.48 -5.76
CA LEU A 44 -4.00 8.73 -4.54
C LEU A 44 -3.16 8.51 -3.29
N HIS A 45 -3.42 9.33 -2.26
CA HIS A 45 -2.87 9.17 -0.93
C HIS A 45 -3.71 8.16 -0.13
N LEU A 46 -3.10 7.11 0.40
CA LEU A 46 -3.80 6.09 1.18
C LEU A 46 -3.89 6.48 2.67
N ILE A 47 -5.09 6.44 3.23
CA ILE A 47 -5.33 6.47 4.68
C ILE A 47 -5.99 5.15 5.08
N SER A 48 -5.28 4.30 5.81
CA SER A 48 -5.83 3.01 6.26
C SER A 48 -5.17 2.51 7.54
N LYS A 49 -5.88 1.63 8.26
CA LYS A 49 -5.33 0.88 9.39
C LYS A 49 -4.50 -0.29 8.86
N MET A 50 -3.18 -0.11 8.84
CA MET A 50 -2.27 -1.10 8.27
C MET A 50 -2.16 -2.35 9.14
N ARG A 51 -2.24 -3.52 8.50
CA ARG A 51 -2.06 -4.83 9.12
C ARG A 51 -0.58 -5.19 9.19
N ARG A 52 -0.23 -6.18 10.02
CA ARG A 52 1.15 -6.68 10.15
C ARG A 52 1.71 -7.25 8.84
N ASP A 53 0.85 -7.80 7.98
CA ASP A 53 1.16 -8.36 6.66
C ASP A 53 1.16 -7.29 5.54
N ALA A 54 1.08 -6.01 5.88
CA ALA A 54 1.15 -4.93 4.91
C ALA A 54 2.50 -4.79 4.22
N ALA A 55 3.53 -5.48 4.70
CA ALA A 55 4.87 -5.49 4.13
C ALA A 55 5.35 -4.07 3.76
N LEU A 56 5.15 -3.10 4.67
CA LEU A 56 5.61 -1.71 4.54
C LEU A 56 7.13 -1.61 4.71
N PHE A 57 7.83 -2.54 4.11
CA PHE A 57 9.25 -2.65 4.24
C PHE A 57 9.90 -3.01 2.92
N GLU A 58 11.05 -2.38 2.66
CA GLU A 58 11.92 -2.82 1.60
C GLU A 58 12.64 -4.10 2.04
N LYS A 59 12.88 -5.01 1.10
CA LYS A 59 13.71 -6.18 1.34
C LYS A 59 15.12 -5.69 1.69
N TYR A 60 15.65 -6.13 2.83
CA TYR A 60 17.00 -5.76 3.21
C TYR A 60 18.04 -6.41 2.33
N ASP A 61 18.90 -5.58 1.78
CA ASP A 61 19.96 -5.96 0.85
C ASP A 61 21.34 -6.14 1.52
N GLY A 62 21.41 -6.03 2.85
CA GLY A 62 22.66 -6.20 3.57
C GLY A 62 23.06 -7.66 3.80
N GLY A 63 24.36 -7.92 3.90
CA GLY A 63 24.89 -9.22 4.33
C GLY A 63 24.46 -9.56 5.76
N TYR A 64 24.24 -10.84 6.02
CA TYR A 64 23.91 -11.33 7.36
C TYR A 64 25.16 -11.32 8.26
N GLY A 65 25.14 -10.51 9.33
CA GLY A 65 26.28 -10.30 10.23
C GLY A 65 26.60 -11.43 11.22
N GLY A 66 26.05 -12.63 11.05
CA GLY A 66 26.42 -13.82 11.82
C GLY A 66 25.94 -13.90 13.28
N ARG A 67 25.20 -12.90 13.79
CA ARG A 67 24.67 -12.89 15.17
C ARG A 67 23.13 -12.78 15.19
N GLY A 68 22.48 -13.65 15.97
CA GLY A 68 21.03 -13.69 16.16
C GLY A 68 20.32 -14.74 15.29
N ALA A 69 19.00 -14.72 15.24
CA ALA A 69 18.24 -15.46 14.23
C ALA A 69 18.49 -14.82 12.86
N ARG A 70 18.59 -15.64 11.79
CA ARG A 70 18.73 -15.15 10.41
C ARG A 70 17.52 -14.26 10.11
N LYS A 71 17.71 -12.95 10.19
CA LYS A 71 16.66 -12.00 9.91
C LYS A 71 16.38 -12.14 8.40
N GLU A 72 15.18 -12.54 8.03
CA GLU A 72 14.61 -12.07 6.77
C GLU A 72 14.33 -10.59 7.04
N VAL A 73 15.29 -9.74 6.69
CA VAL A 73 15.32 -8.38 7.23
C VAL A 73 14.44 -7.47 6.37
N TRP A 74 13.63 -6.70 7.05
CA TRP A 74 12.57 -5.87 6.50
C TRP A 74 12.88 -4.42 6.94
N LYS A 75 13.11 -3.49 6.00
CA LYS A 75 13.35 -2.06 6.28
C LYS A 75 12.06 -1.26 6.26
N THR A 76 11.57 -0.74 7.38
CA THR A 76 10.35 0.09 7.42
C THR A 76 10.43 1.30 6.49
N ILE A 77 9.46 1.41 5.57
CA ILE A 77 9.25 2.58 4.72
C ILE A 77 8.61 3.66 5.60
N LYS A 78 9.25 4.83 5.69
CA LYS A 78 8.60 6.02 6.25
C LYS A 78 7.70 6.59 5.16
N VAL A 79 6.39 6.49 5.39
CA VAL A 79 5.33 7.18 4.65
C VAL A 79 5.22 8.61 5.17
#